data_AF-A0A957HT10-F1
#
_entry.id   AF-A0A957HT10-F1
#
_cell.length_a   1.000
_cell.length_b   1.000
_cell.length_c   1.000
_cell.angle_alpha   90.00
_cell.angle_beta   90.00
_cell.angle_gamma   90.00
#
_symmetry.space_group_name_H-M   'P 1'
#
loop_
_entity.id
_entity.type
_entity.pdbx_description
1 polymer ?
#
loop_
_entity_poly.entity_id
_entity_poly.type
_entity_poly.pdbx_seq_one_letter_code
_entity_poly.pdbx_strand_id
1 'polypeptide(L)'
;SYALREYDMQTALENLDKRTKYVELFDTTIQRYTDNELTSILEATGFSVEAQYGIRCVCDFMADNERKFDPAFYEELEALEMALRDKRPYISLARFYHFIGKKK
;
A
#
# COMPACT_ATOMS: atom_id res chain seq x y z
N SER A 1 -4.28 7.96 -2.77
CA SER A 1 -4.31 9.44 -2.71
C SER A 1 -5.46 9.79 -1.78
N TYR A 2 -5.28 10.69 -0.80
CA TYR A 2 -6.43 11.14 0.01
C TYR A 2 -7.46 11.90 -0.85
N ALA A 3 -7.02 12.47 -1.98
CA ALA A 3 -7.88 13.23 -2.88
C ALA A 3 -9.12 12.46 -3.37
N LEU A 4 -9.00 11.15 -3.67
CA LEU A 4 -10.16 10.34 -4.06
C LEU A 4 -11.21 10.27 -2.96
N ARG A 5 -10.76 10.15 -1.70
CA ARG A 5 -11.63 10.10 -0.52
C ARG A 5 -12.26 11.46 -0.23
N GLU A 6 -11.54 12.53 -0.52
CA GLU A 6 -11.99 13.92 -0.37
C GLU A 6 -12.84 14.40 -1.57
N TYR A 7 -13.16 13.49 -2.50
CA TYR A 7 -13.89 13.77 -3.74
C TYR A 7 -13.22 14.79 -4.67
N ASP A 8 -11.92 15.05 -4.48
CA ASP A 8 -11.11 15.88 -5.37
C ASP A 8 -10.56 15.04 -6.53
N MET A 9 -11.38 14.94 -7.59
CA MET A 9 -11.07 14.17 -8.79
C MET A 9 -9.90 14.75 -9.59
N GLN A 10 -9.75 16.08 -9.57
CA GLN A 10 -8.68 16.75 -10.32
C GLN A 10 -7.32 16.40 -9.70
N THR A 11 -7.18 16.59 -8.39
CA THR A 11 -5.96 16.21 -7.67
C THR A 11 -5.73 14.70 -7.72
N ALA A 12 -6.79 13.89 -7.72
CA ALA A 12 -6.65 12.43 -7.91
C ALA A 12 -6.04 12.10 -9.29
N LEU A 13 -6.53 12.74 -10.36
CA LEU A 13 -6.04 12.55 -11.73
C LEU A 13 -4.59 13.03 -11.88
N GLU A 14 -4.26 14.23 -11.37
CA GLU A 14 -2.90 14.77 -11.40
C GLU A 14 -1.88 13.88 -10.68
N ASN A 15 -2.32 13.10 -9.70
CA ASN A 15 -1.47 12.21 -8.91
C ASN A 15 -1.33 10.79 -9.49
N LEU A 16 -2.01 10.49 -10.60
CA LEU A 16 -2.03 9.14 -11.19
C LEU A 16 -0.61 8.70 -11.59
N ASP A 17 0.10 9.56 -12.31
CA ASP A 17 1.43 9.27 -12.87
C ASP A 17 2.59 9.80 -12.01
N LYS A 18 2.28 10.50 -10.91
CA LYS A 18 3.33 11.00 -9.99
C LYS A 18 4.05 9.84 -9.33
N ARG A 19 5.35 9.73 -9.63
CA ARG A 19 6.28 8.77 -9.04
C ARG A 19 6.80 9.20 -7.66
N THR A 20 6.76 10.48 -7.35
CA THR A 20 7.16 10.99 -6.03
C THR A 20 5.93 11.36 -5.19
N LYS A 21 6.08 11.31 -3.87
CA LYS A 21 5.12 11.85 -2.92
C LYS A 21 5.86 12.48 -1.74
N TYR A 22 5.53 13.72 -1.40
CA TYR A 22 5.95 14.30 -0.12
C TYR A 22 5.12 13.72 1.03
N VAL A 23 5.79 13.31 2.11
CA VAL A 23 5.19 12.75 3.32
C VAL A 23 5.54 13.66 4.48
N GLU A 24 4.57 14.50 4.84
CA GLU A 24 4.69 15.54 5.87
C GLU A 24 5.16 14.98 7.22
N LEU A 25 4.62 13.83 7.64
CA LEU A 25 4.99 13.18 8.91
C LEU A 25 6.51 12.90 9.03
N PHE A 26 7.19 12.69 7.91
CA PHE A 26 8.61 12.38 7.87
C PHE A 26 9.44 13.49 7.22
N ASP A 27 8.82 14.63 6.91
CA ASP A 27 9.42 15.76 6.17
C ASP A 27 10.31 15.29 5.00
N THR A 28 9.78 14.41 4.16
CA THR A 28 10.58 13.79 3.11
C THR A 28 9.78 13.47 1.86
N THR A 29 10.48 13.40 0.73
CA THR A 29 9.90 12.94 -0.54
C THR A 29 10.26 11.48 -0.75
N ILE A 30 9.24 10.62 -0.83
CA ILE A 30 9.40 9.21 -1.14
C ILE A 30 9.18 8.94 -2.62
N GLN A 31 9.79 7.87 -3.11
CA GLN A 31 9.53 7.31 -4.43
C GLN A 31 8.47 6.21 -4.36
N ARG A 32 7.61 6.16 -5.37
CA ARG A 32 6.57 5.14 -5.55
C ARG A 32 7.06 4.14 -6.59
N TYR A 33 7.13 2.90 -6.14
CA TYR A 33 7.45 1.77 -6.99
C TYR A 33 6.24 0.84 -7.12
N THR A 34 6.12 0.23 -8.29
CA THR A 34 5.25 -0.92 -8.51
C THR A 34 5.86 -2.17 -7.85
N ASP A 35 5.07 -3.21 -7.65
CA ASP A 35 5.56 -4.50 -7.18
C ASP A 35 6.59 -5.12 -8.14
N ASN A 36 6.36 -4.99 -9.45
CA ASN A 36 7.30 -5.46 -10.47
C ASN A 36 8.64 -4.72 -10.43
N GLU A 37 8.63 -3.39 -10.25
CA GLU A 37 9.85 -2.59 -10.13
C GLU A 37 10.66 -3.00 -8.88
N LEU A 38 10.00 -3.14 -7.73
CA LEU A 38 10.66 -3.57 -6.49
C LEU A 38 11.23 -4.99 -6.60
N THR A 39 10.47 -5.91 -7.19
CA THR A 39 10.92 -7.29 -7.44
C THR A 39 12.18 -7.29 -8.30
N SER A 40 12.17 -6.52 -9.40
CA SER A 40 13.32 -6.41 -10.31
C SER A 40 14.55 -5.83 -9.62
N ILE A 41 14.39 -4.83 -8.76
CA ILE A 41 15.48 -4.23 -7.97
C ILE A 41 16.07 -5.26 -6.98
N LEU A 42 15.22 -6.02 -6.29
CA LEU A 42 15.67 -7.05 -5.35
C LEU A 42 16.44 -8.17 -6.07
N GLU A 43 15.94 -8.62 -7.23
CA GLU A 43 16.59 -9.65 -8.02
C GLU A 43 17.94 -9.20 -8.58
N ALA A 44 18.01 -7.96 -9.09
CA ALA A 44 19.24 -7.36 -9.61
C ALA A 44 20.32 -7.16 -8.54
N THR A 45 19.93 -7.06 -7.27
CA THR A 45 20.85 -6.93 -6.12
C THR A 45 21.24 -8.27 -5.49
N GLY A 46 20.85 -9.39 -6.13
CA GLY A 46 21.25 -10.72 -5.70
C GLY A 46 20.34 -11.36 -4.65
N PHE A 47 19.09 -10.91 -4.53
CA PHE A 47 18.09 -11.57 -3.69
C PHE A 47 17.11 -12.39 -4.54
N SER A 48 16.55 -13.46 -3.97
CA SER A 48 15.30 -14.07 -4.44
C SER A 48 14.15 -13.54 -3.59
N VAL A 49 13.00 -13.25 -4.21
CA VAL A 49 11.78 -12.89 -3.47
C VAL A 49 11.07 -14.19 -3.06
N GLU A 50 11.02 -14.45 -1.76
CA GLU A 50 10.37 -15.65 -1.20
C GLU A 50 8.89 -15.41 -0.89
N ALA A 51 8.55 -14.18 -0.50
CA ALA A 51 7.17 -13.79 -0.23
C ALA A 51 6.93 -12.31 -0.48
N GLN A 52 5.68 -11.99 -0.83
CA GLN A 52 5.18 -10.62 -0.99
C GLN A 52 3.84 -10.51 -0.26
N TYR A 53 3.71 -9.48 0.57
CA TYR A 53 2.48 -9.16 1.27
C TYR A 53 2.07 -7.71 1.01
N GLY A 54 0.77 -7.48 0.86
CA GLY A 54 0.15 -6.16 0.89
C GLY A 54 -0.16 -5.74 2.33
N ILE A 55 0.06 -4.47 2.64
CA ILE A 55 -0.30 -3.84 3.91
C ILE A 55 -1.35 -2.76 3.64
N ARG A 56 -2.45 -2.78 4.39
CA ARG A 56 -3.63 -1.91 4.20
C ARG A 56 -4.18 -2.04 2.78
N CYS A 57 -4.57 -3.26 2.44
CA CYS A 57 -5.15 -3.63 1.15
C CYS A 57 -6.50 -2.94 0.89
N VAL A 58 -7.31 -2.72 1.93
CA VAL A 58 -8.67 -2.17 1.78
C VAL A 58 -8.98 -1.02 2.73
N CYS A 59 -8.31 -0.95 3.87
CA CYS A 59 -8.53 0.06 4.91
C CYS A 59 -8.54 1.48 4.33
N ASP A 60 -7.66 1.80 3.39
CA ASP A 60 -7.51 3.15 2.85
C ASP A 60 -8.66 3.60 1.93
N PHE A 61 -9.47 2.67 1.45
CA PHE A 61 -10.61 2.95 0.58
C PHE A 61 -11.94 3.13 1.34
N MET A 62 -11.94 2.91 2.65
CA MET A 62 -13.12 3.12 3.46
C MET A 62 -13.54 4.59 3.48
N ALA A 63 -14.80 4.87 3.14
CA ALA A 63 -15.36 6.22 3.18
C ALA A 63 -15.39 6.75 4.62
N ASP A 64 -16.01 5.99 5.53
CA ASP A 64 -16.07 6.30 6.96
C ASP A 64 -14.73 6.01 7.66
N ASN A 65 -14.01 7.07 8.07
CA ASN A 65 -12.75 6.91 8.80
C ASN A 65 -12.97 6.65 10.28
N GLU A 66 -14.03 7.25 10.82
CA GLU A 66 -14.25 7.30 12.26
C GLU A 66 -14.52 5.89 12.79
N ARG A 67 -15.19 5.08 11.99
CA ARG A 67 -15.46 3.67 12.29
C ARG A 67 -14.22 2.82 12.56
N LYS A 68 -13.04 3.21 12.05
CA LYS A 68 -11.78 2.49 12.32
C LYS A 68 -11.24 2.69 13.73
N PHE A 69 -11.73 3.70 14.44
CA PHE A 69 -11.37 3.94 15.84
C PHE A 69 -12.27 3.16 16.81
N ASP A 70 -13.36 2.54 16.33
CA ASP A 70 -14.13 1.58 17.11
C ASP A 70 -13.33 0.27 17.25
N PRO A 71 -13.02 -0.20 18.48
CA PRO A 71 -12.16 -1.38 18.67
C PRO A 71 -12.74 -2.67 18.08
N ALA A 72 -14.06 -2.89 18.20
CA ALA A 72 -14.70 -4.11 17.73
C ALA A 72 -14.66 -4.18 16.20
N PHE A 73 -14.94 -3.06 15.54
CA PHE A 73 -14.79 -2.95 14.09
C PHE A 73 -13.34 -3.10 13.64
N TYR A 74 -12.39 -2.53 14.39
CA TYR A 74 -10.97 -2.63 14.06
C TYR A 74 -10.48 -4.07 14.09
N GLU A 75 -10.90 -4.89 15.06
CA GLU A 75 -10.57 -6.32 15.12
C GLU A 75 -11.07 -7.08 13.87
N GLU A 76 -12.31 -6.82 13.44
CA GLU A 76 -12.85 -7.41 12.21
C GLU A 76 -12.08 -6.97 10.96
N LEU A 77 -11.74 -5.68 10.88
CA LEU A 77 -10.96 -5.12 9.78
C LEU A 77 -9.53 -5.70 9.74
N GLU A 78 -8.89 -5.86 10.90
CA GLU A 78 -7.56 -6.47 11.00
C GLU A 78 -7.58 -7.92 10.53
N ALA A 79 -8.58 -8.70 10.95
CA ALA A 79 -8.75 -10.07 10.49
C ALA A 79 -8.93 -10.16 8.97
N LEU A 80 -9.71 -9.23 8.38
CA LEU A 80 -9.87 -9.13 6.94
C LEU A 80 -8.53 -8.78 6.26
N GLU A 81 -7.83 -7.74 6.71
CA GLU A 81 -6.53 -7.32 6.15
C GLU A 81 -5.50 -8.46 6.19
N MET A 82 -5.45 -9.21 7.29
CA MET A 82 -4.62 -10.41 7.41
C MET A 82 -4.99 -11.50 6.41
N ALA A 83 -6.28 -11.68 6.11
CA ALA A 83 -6.76 -12.66 5.14
C ALA A 83 -6.54 -12.23 3.68
N LEU A 84 -6.33 -10.94 3.42
CA LEU A 84 -6.12 -10.38 2.08
C LEU A 84 -4.64 -10.19 1.72
N ARG A 85 -3.76 -10.16 2.72
CA ARG A 85 -2.34 -9.74 2.57
C ARG A 85 -1.57 -10.46 1.48
N ASP A 86 -1.86 -11.72 1.17
CA ASP A 86 -1.14 -12.53 0.19
C ASP A 86 -1.97 -12.86 -1.07
N LYS A 87 -3.15 -12.23 -1.24
CA LYS A 87 -4.09 -12.53 -2.32
C LYS A 87 -4.08 -11.47 -3.43
N ARG A 88 -4.04 -11.91 -4.68
CA ARG A 88 -4.37 -11.05 -5.84
C ARG A 88 -5.90 -11.01 -6.00
N PRO A 89 -6.49 -9.85 -6.37
CA PRO A 89 -5.84 -8.58 -6.75
C PRO A 89 -5.50 -7.67 -5.57
N TYR A 90 -5.84 -8.05 -4.33
CA TYR A 90 -5.75 -7.17 -3.15
C TYR A 90 -4.35 -6.63 -2.86
N ILE A 91 -3.30 -7.43 -3.09
CA ILE A 91 -1.91 -6.97 -3.00
C ILE A 91 -1.68 -5.73 -3.88
N SER A 92 -2.18 -5.71 -5.11
CA SER A 92 -1.96 -4.61 -6.06
C SER A 92 -2.66 -3.31 -5.65
N LEU A 93 -3.64 -3.38 -4.74
CA LEU A 93 -4.34 -2.23 -4.18
C LEU A 93 -3.72 -1.74 -2.86
N ALA A 94 -2.80 -2.51 -2.30
CA ALA A 94 -2.23 -2.22 -0.99
C ALA A 94 -1.47 -0.89 -0.96
N ARG A 95 -1.56 -0.23 0.19
CA ARG A 95 -0.87 1.05 0.40
C ARG A 95 0.64 0.88 0.46
N PHE A 96 1.10 -0.23 1.01
CA PHE A 96 2.51 -0.60 1.11
C PHE A 96 2.70 -2.07 0.75
N TYR A 97 3.90 -2.39 0.31
CA TYR A 97 4.35 -3.76 0.09
C TYR A 97 5.37 -4.17 1.15
N HIS A 98 5.28 -5.41 1.60
CA HIS A 98 6.28 -6.07 2.41
C HIS A 98 6.86 -7.25 1.61
N PHE A 99 8.13 -7.15 1.27
CA PHE A 99 8.86 -8.20 0.56
C PHE A 99 9.78 -8.94 1.54
N ILE A 100 9.72 -10.26 1.49
CA ILE A 100 10.70 -11.14 2.15
C ILE A 100 11.67 -11.60 1.09
N GLY A 101 12.90 -11.08 1.14
CA GLY A 101 13.98 -11.46 0.24
C GLY A 101 14.97 -12.39 0.93
N LYS A 102 15.47 -13.38 0.19
CA LYS A 102 16.59 -14.23 0.61
C LYS A 102 17.81 -13.90 -0.23
N LYS A 103 18.94 -13.60 0.40
CA LYS A 103 20.20 -13.39 -0.31
C LYS A 103 20.60 -14.70 -1.01
N LYS A 104 20.90 -14.62 -2.30
CA LYS A 104 21.42 -15.74 -3.09
C LYS A 104 22.82 -16.15 -2.64
#